data_AF-A0A2T4WNK6-F1
#
_entry.id   AF-A0A2T4WNK6-F1
#
_cell.length_a   1.000
_cell.length_b   1.000
_cell.length_c   1.000
_cell.angle_alpha   90.00
_cell.angle_beta   90.00
_cell.angle_gamma   90.00
#
_symmetry.space_group_name_H-M   'P 1'
#
loop_
_entity.id
_entity.type
_entity.pdbx_description
1 polymer ?
#
loop_
_entity_poly.entity_id
_entity_poly.type
_entity_poly.pdbx_seq_one_letter_code
_entity_poly.pdbx_strand_id
1 'polypeptide(L)' 'MKHTEVDTSLEGQGIAKKLLEEVASCARSNNYKILPVCPFAKNIMYKYLEQYKDLL' A
#
# COMPACT_ATOMS: atom_id res chain seq x y z
N MET A 1 0.89 -8.29 1.77
CA MET A 1 -0.15 -7.94 0.78
C MET A 1 0.19 -8.60 -0.56
N LYS A 2 -0.62 -9.56 -1.04
CA LYS A 2 -0.27 -10.37 -2.23
C LYS A 2 -0.75 -9.75 -3.55
N HIS A 3 -1.85 -9.01 -3.55
CA HIS A 3 -2.41 -8.41 -4.75
C HIS A 3 -3.19 -7.14 -4.41
N THR A 4 -3.19 -6.17 -5.31
CA THR A 4 -4.04 -4.98 -5.27
C THR A 4 -4.77 -4.96 -6.61
N GLU A 5 -6.08 -5.01 -6.57
CA GLU A 5 -6.91 -4.90 -7.76
C GLU A 5 -7.86 -3.72 -7.57
N VAL A 6 -8.07 -2.99 -8.65
CA VAL A 6 -9.03 -1.91 -8.74
C VAL A 6 -9.76 -2.11 -10.05
N ASP A 7 -11.08 -1.98 -10.02
CA ASP A 7 -11.88 -2.05 -11.24
C ASP A 7 -11.40 -1.00 -12.26
N THR A 8 -11.39 -1.37 -13.54
CA THR A 8 -10.86 -0.50 -14.60
C THR A 8 -11.62 0.82 -14.72
N SER A 9 -12.91 0.84 -14.35
CA SER A 9 -13.71 2.08 -14.29
C SER A 9 -13.22 3.09 -13.24
N LEU A 10 -12.41 2.64 -12.30
CA LEU A 10 -11.86 3.43 -11.19
C LEU A 10 -10.38 3.79 -11.39
N GLU A 11 -9.79 3.43 -12.54
CA GLU A 11 -8.42 3.81 -12.90
C GLU A 11 -8.25 5.33 -12.97
N GLY A 12 -7.03 5.80 -12.69
CA GLY A 12 -6.69 7.23 -12.68
C GLY A 12 -7.21 8.01 -11.46
N GLN A 13 -8.10 7.43 -10.65
CA GLN A 13 -8.70 8.10 -9.48
C GLN A 13 -7.93 7.91 -8.17
N GLY A 14 -6.76 7.23 -8.23
CA GLY A 14 -5.91 7.00 -7.07
C GLY A 14 -6.46 6.01 -6.04
N ILE A 15 -7.49 5.22 -6.39
CA ILE A 15 -8.13 4.25 -5.48
C ILE A 15 -7.13 3.23 -4.93
N ALA A 16 -6.24 2.70 -5.76
CA ALA A 16 -5.21 1.74 -5.32
C ALA A 16 -4.29 2.32 -4.24
N LYS A 17 -4.00 3.63 -4.27
CA LYS A 17 -3.20 4.30 -3.24
C LYS A 17 -3.97 4.43 -1.94
N LYS A 18 -5.26 4.79 -1.99
CA LYS A 18 -6.12 4.86 -0.80
C LYS A 18 -6.24 3.49 -0.12
N LEU A 19 -6.40 2.43 -0.90
CA LEU A 19 -6.41 1.06 -0.36
C LEU A 19 -5.10 0.72 0.36
N LEU A 20 -3.96 1.10 -0.20
CA LEU A 20 -2.66 0.88 0.44
C LEU A 20 -2.51 1.70 1.74
N GLU A 21 -3.05 2.92 1.79
CA GLU A 21 -3.05 3.77 2.98
C GLU A 21 -3.88 3.16 4.12
N GLU A 22 -5.05 2.60 3.82
CA GLU A 22 -5.86 1.89 4.82
C GLU A 22 -5.15 0.63 5.35
N VAL A 23 -4.49 -0.14 4.47
CA VAL A 23 -3.66 -1.29 4.87
C VAL A 23 -2.50 -0.83 5.76
N ALA A 24 -1.85 0.28 5.42
CA ALA A 24 -0.77 0.85 6.22
C ALA A 24 -1.26 1.31 7.61
N SER A 25 -2.42 1.97 7.68
CA SER A 25 -3.05 2.38 8.94
C SER A 25 -3.36 1.19 9.84
N CYS A 26 -3.97 0.14 9.27
CA CYS A 26 -4.25 -1.10 9.99
C CYS A 26 -2.96 -1.79 10.48
N ALA A 27 -1.91 -1.82 9.65
CA ALA A 27 -0.65 -2.39 10.07
C ALA A 27 -0.02 -1.61 11.23
N ARG A 28 -0.08 -0.27 11.22
CA ARG A 28 0.43 0.57 12.33
C ARG A 28 -0.33 0.32 13.62
N SER A 29 -1.65 0.31 13.57
CA SER A 29 -2.47 0.13 14.78
C SER A 29 -2.30 -1.25 15.43
N ASN A 30 -1.88 -2.25 14.65
CA ASN A 30 -1.64 -3.61 15.12
C ASN A 30 -0.14 -3.93 15.32
N ASN A 31 0.77 -2.96 15.19
CA ASN A 31 2.23 -3.17 15.22
C ASN A 31 2.72 -4.25 14.24
N TYR A 32 2.10 -4.32 13.05
CA TYR A 32 2.50 -5.24 12.00
C TYR A 32 3.47 -4.60 11.01
N LYS A 33 4.31 -5.45 10.42
CA LYS A 33 5.16 -5.12 9.28
C LYS A 33 4.53 -5.62 7.99
N ILE A 34 4.83 -4.94 6.88
CA ILE A 34 4.30 -5.24 5.56
C ILE A 34 5.44 -5.74 4.69
N LEU A 35 5.29 -6.95 4.15
CA LEU A 35 6.07 -7.44 3.01
C LEU A 35 5.30 -7.15 1.71
N PRO A 36 5.69 -6.14 0.90
CA PRO A 36 4.99 -5.78 -0.32
C PRO A 36 5.47 -6.64 -1.50
N VAL A 37 4.86 -7.82 -1.67
CA VAL A 37 5.17 -8.69 -2.83
C VAL A 37 4.48 -8.23 -4.12
N CYS A 38 3.40 -7.46 -4.01
CA CYS A 38 2.73 -6.85 -5.15
C CYS A 38 3.62 -5.73 -5.74
N PRO A 39 3.93 -5.72 -7.05
CA PRO A 39 4.78 -4.71 -7.67
C PRO A 39 4.27 -3.27 -7.47
N PHE A 40 2.95 -3.07 -7.52
CA PHE A 40 2.33 -1.77 -7.26
C PHE A 40 2.63 -1.28 -5.85
N ALA A 41 2.30 -2.08 -4.83
CA ALA A 41 2.51 -1.73 -3.43
C ALA A 41 4.00 -1.51 -3.14
N LYS A 42 4.87 -2.36 -3.68
CA LYS A 42 6.32 -2.20 -3.58
C LYS A 42 6.77 -0.87 -4.17
N ASN A 43 6.36 -0.54 -5.39
CA ASN A 43 6.74 0.71 -6.03
C ASN A 43 6.31 1.93 -5.21
N ILE A 44 5.07 1.97 -4.72
CA ILE A 44 4.57 3.09 -3.92
C ILE A 44 5.30 3.19 -2.57
N MET A 45 5.43 2.08 -1.83
CA MET A 45 6.07 2.10 -0.50
C MET A 45 7.54 2.51 -0.58
N TYR A 46 8.28 2.05 -1.58
CA TYR A 46 9.68 2.44 -1.76
C TYR A 46 9.83 3.86 -2.33
N LYS A 47 8.91 4.31 -3.21
CA LYS A 47 8.90 5.69 -3.72
C LYS A 47 8.68 6.72 -2.60
N TYR A 48 7.86 6.39 -1.60
CA TYR A 48 7.54 7.25 -0.47
C TYR A 48 8.14 6.70 0.83
N LEU A 49 9.41 6.31 0.80
CA LEU A 49 10.05 5.56 1.90
C LEU A 49 9.87 6.21 3.27
N GLU A 50 10.00 7.54 3.39
CA GLU A 50 9.80 8.26 4.65
C GLU A 50 8.40 8.05 5.27
N GLN A 51 7.39 7.76 4.45
CA GLN A 51 6.02 7.51 4.89
C GLN A 51 5.76 6.04 5.24
N TYR A 52 6.62 5.10 4.85
CA TYR A 52 6.38 3.65 5.00
C TYR A 52 7.52 2.92 5.72
N LYS A 53 8.62 3.60 6.04
CA LYS A 53 9.81 3.01 6.69
C LYS A 53 9.49 2.33 8.01
N ASP A 54 8.52 2.84 8.75
CA ASP A 54 8.05 2.26 10.01
C ASP A 54 7.27 0.94 9.81
N LEU A 55 6.75 0.72 8.60
CA LEU A 55 5.97 -0.46 8.23
C LEU A 55 6.78 -1.51 7.46
N LEU A 56 7.95 -1.15 6.94
CA LEU A 56 8.89 -2.08 6.30
C LEU A 56 9.72 -2.86 7.33
#